data_AF-A0A1F6GBY9-F1
#
_entry.id   AF-A0A1F6GBY9-F1
#
_cell.length_a   1.000
_cell.length_b   1.000
_cell.length_c   1.000
_cell.angle_alpha   90.00
_cell.angle_beta   90.00
_cell.angle_gamma   90.00
#
_symmetry.space_group_name_H-M   'P 1'
#
loop_
_entity.id
_entity.type
_entity.pdbx_description
1 polymer ?
#
loop_
_entity_poly.entity_id
_entity_poly.type
_entity_poly.pdbx_seq_one_letter_code
_entity_poly.pdbx_strand_id
1 'polypeptide(L)'
;MDGDGNSEIVTAPMGKLTSQIKVFSTKGLSKSNFYAYDKKFLGGVSVAVGDINGDGIDEIITGPGRSGGPHVKIFNMSGKLLSQFMAYQSTFKGGIKVSSGK
;
A
#
# COMPACT_ATOMS: atom_id res chain seq x y z
N MET A 1 3.37 2.23 -11.42
CA MET A 1 3.42 2.33 -12.88
C MET A 1 2.87 1.04 -13.42
N ASP A 2 1.65 1.04 -13.94
CA ASP A 2 0.98 -0.19 -14.41
C ASP A 2 1.49 -0.71 -15.77
N GLY A 3 2.70 -0.31 -16.16
CA GLY A 3 3.35 -0.70 -17.41
C GLY A 3 2.90 0.07 -18.65
N ASP A 4 1.97 1.04 -18.53
CA ASP A 4 1.43 1.80 -19.66
C ASP A 4 2.29 3.01 -20.11
N GLY A 5 3.41 3.24 -19.43
CA GLY A 5 4.32 4.37 -19.66
C GLY A 5 3.89 5.71 -19.03
N ASN A 6 2.74 5.75 -18.34
CA ASN A 6 2.28 6.91 -17.59
C ASN A 6 2.59 6.73 -16.10
N SER A 7 2.79 7.86 -15.39
CA SER A 7 2.93 7.83 -13.94
C SER A 7 1.56 7.72 -13.25
N GLU A 8 1.47 6.93 -12.18
CA GLU A 8 0.31 6.91 -11.29
C GLU A 8 0.60 7.60 -9.97
N ILE A 9 -0.46 8.13 -9.37
CA ILE A 9 -0.45 8.68 -8.03
C ILE A 9 -1.14 7.68 -7.11
N VAL A 10 -0.43 7.21 -6.10
CA VAL A 10 -1.00 6.38 -5.02
C VAL A 10 -1.08 7.22 -3.75
N THR A 11 -2.27 7.35 -3.19
CA THR A 11 -2.48 8.10 -1.94
C THR A 11 -3.00 7.19 -0.83
N ALA A 12 -2.57 7.54 0.38
CA ALA A 12 -2.89 6.83 1.61
C ALA A 12 -3.04 7.86 2.74
N PRO A 13 -4.12 7.82 3.52
CA PRO A 13 -4.25 8.69 4.68
C PRO A 13 -3.42 8.16 5.87
N MET A 14 -2.73 9.07 6.56
CA MET A 14 -1.96 8.77 7.78
C MET A 14 -2.74 9.22 9.03
N GLY A 15 -2.91 8.34 10.02
CA GLY A 15 -3.43 8.64 11.36
C GLY A 15 -4.95 8.87 11.48
N LYS A 16 -5.61 8.17 12.41
CA LYS A 16 -7.06 8.26 12.76
C LYS A 16 -8.05 8.17 11.58
N LEU A 17 -7.57 7.78 10.40
CA LEU A 17 -8.31 7.61 9.17
C LEU A 17 -8.19 6.15 8.69
N THR A 18 -9.02 5.78 7.72
CA THR A 18 -9.10 4.41 7.20
C THR A 18 -7.81 3.97 6.50
N SER A 19 -7.67 2.68 6.23
CA SER A 19 -6.56 2.13 5.42
C SER A 19 -6.82 2.22 3.91
N GLN A 20 -7.56 3.25 3.46
CA GLN A 20 -7.96 3.36 2.06
C GLN A 20 -6.78 3.78 1.18
N ILE A 21 -6.48 2.95 0.19
CA ILE A 21 -5.58 3.26 -0.92
C ILE A 21 -6.41 3.75 -2.09
N LYS A 22 -5.98 4.86 -2.69
CA LYS A 22 -6.54 5.35 -3.96
C LYS A 22 -5.43 5.47 -4.98
N VAL A 23 -5.69 4.96 -6.17
CA VAL A 23 -4.79 5.01 -7.32
C VAL A 23 -5.41 5.93 -8.36
N PHE A 24 -4.66 6.92 -8.81
CA PHE A 24 -5.06 7.86 -9.85
C PHE A 24 -4.07 7.82 -11.01
N SER A 25 -4.52 8.14 -12.21
CA SER A 25 -3.63 8.53 -13.31
C SER A 25 -3.00 9.90 -13.03
N THR A 26 -1.93 10.25 -13.77
CA THR A 26 -1.36 11.62 -13.77
C THR A 26 -2.37 12.73 -14.05
N LYS A 27 -3.49 12.42 -14.72
CA LYS A 27 -4.58 13.36 -14.99
C LYS A 27 -5.57 13.49 -13.84
N GLY A 28 -5.32 12.82 -12.71
CA GLY A 28 -6.20 12.82 -11.54
C GLY A 28 -7.44 11.92 -11.67
N LEU A 29 -7.51 11.07 -12.71
CA LEU A 29 -8.62 10.13 -12.89
C LEU A 29 -8.42 8.92 -11.99
N SER A 30 -9.43 8.56 -11.21
CA SER A 30 -9.39 7.39 -10.34
C SER A 30 -9.29 6.10 -11.18
N LYS A 31 -8.22 5.31 -10.95
CA LYS A 31 -8.02 3.98 -11.55
C LYS A 31 -8.53 2.88 -10.62
N SER A 32 -8.25 2.96 -9.32
CA SER A 32 -8.73 1.98 -8.34
C SER A 32 -8.79 2.56 -6.93
N ASN A 33 -9.59 1.92 -6.06
CA ASN A 33 -9.68 2.25 -4.65
C ASN A 33 -10.01 1.01 -3.82
N PHE A 34 -9.24 0.76 -2.77
CA PHE A 34 -9.41 -0.41 -1.91
C PHE A 34 -8.92 -0.14 -0.50
N TYR A 35 -9.21 -1.06 0.43
CA TYR A 35 -8.71 -0.99 1.81
C TYR A 35 -7.58 -2.00 1.96
N ALA A 36 -6.38 -1.55 2.35
CA ALA A 36 -5.23 -2.42 2.55
C ALA A 36 -5.38 -3.31 3.82
N TYR A 37 -6.13 -2.81 4.80
CA TYR A 37 -6.45 -3.49 6.05
C TYR A 37 -7.96 -3.48 6.30
N ASP A 38 -8.40 -3.97 7.46
CA ASP A 38 -9.81 -3.94 7.84
C ASP A 38 -10.38 -2.51 7.67
N LYS A 39 -11.61 -2.38 7.18
CA LYS A 39 -12.26 -1.08 6.96
C LYS A 39 -12.42 -0.29 8.27
N LYS A 40 -12.53 -0.99 9.40
CA LYS A 40 -12.63 -0.42 10.75
C LYS A 40 -11.26 -0.08 11.35
N PHE A 41 -10.16 -0.44 10.68
CA PHE A 41 -8.83 -0.05 11.13
C PHE A 41 -8.57 1.43 10.84
N LEU A 42 -8.31 2.20 11.91
CA LEU A 42 -8.12 3.65 11.87
C LEU A 42 -6.68 4.08 12.16
N GLY A 43 -5.71 3.16 12.04
CA GLY A 43 -4.30 3.49 12.25
C GLY A 43 -3.64 4.24 11.09
N GLY A 44 -4.35 4.40 9.96
CA GLY A 44 -3.78 4.84 8.69
C GLY A 44 -2.85 3.81 8.07
N VAL A 45 -2.27 4.16 6.92
CA VAL A 45 -1.38 3.26 6.17
C VAL A 45 -0.20 4.02 5.57
N SER A 46 1.00 3.47 5.71
CA SER A 46 2.18 3.85 4.94
C SER A 46 2.15 3.12 3.61
N VAL A 47 2.44 3.82 2.51
CA VAL A 47 2.45 3.24 1.18
C VAL A 47 3.76 3.55 0.46
N ALA A 48 4.25 2.60 -0.32
CA ALA A 48 5.32 2.74 -1.28
C ALA A 48 4.93 2.02 -2.58
N VAL A 49 5.59 2.36 -3.68
CA VAL A 49 5.30 1.79 -5.00
C VAL A 49 6.61 1.43 -5.68
N GLY A 50 6.67 0.26 -6.31
CA GLY A 50 7.81 -0.16 -7.12
C GLY A 50 7.63 -1.56 -7.68
N ASP A 51 8.35 -1.87 -8.75
CA ASP A 51 8.45 -3.20 -9.34
C ASP A 51 9.22 -4.15 -8.40
N ILE A 52 8.50 -5.00 -7.68
CA ILE A 52 9.03 -5.92 -6.66
C ILE A 52 9.29 -7.30 -7.23
N ASN A 53 8.55 -7.69 -8.28
CA ASN A 53 8.67 -9.01 -8.88
C ASN A 53 9.55 -9.03 -10.14
N GLY A 54 9.98 -7.87 -10.65
CA GLY A 54 10.85 -7.70 -11.81
C GLY A 54 10.14 -7.86 -13.15
N ASP A 55 8.82 -7.70 -13.20
CA ASP A 55 8.02 -7.87 -14.43
C ASP A 55 7.81 -6.56 -15.22
N GLY A 56 8.33 -5.43 -14.71
CA GLY A 56 8.19 -4.11 -15.30
C GLY A 56 6.91 -3.37 -14.92
N ILE A 57 6.09 -3.93 -14.03
CA ILE A 57 4.87 -3.34 -13.48
C ILE A 57 5.11 -3.06 -11.99
N ASP A 58 4.80 -1.85 -11.53
CA ASP A 58 4.97 -1.57 -10.10
C ASP A 58 3.83 -2.18 -9.27
N GLU A 59 4.20 -2.69 -8.09
CA GLU A 59 3.29 -3.06 -7.02
C GLU A 59 3.09 -1.95 -5.99
N ILE A 60 1.99 -2.06 -5.24
CA ILE A 60 1.67 -1.22 -4.09
C ILE A 60 2.06 -1.98 -2.81
N ILE A 61 2.99 -1.41 -2.06
CA ILE A 61 3.49 -1.96 -0.79
C ILE A 61 2.88 -1.16 0.35
N THR A 62 2.25 -1.82 1.31
CA THR A 62 1.61 -1.15 2.45
C THR A 62 2.12 -1.65 3.78
N GLY A 63 2.34 -0.73 4.72
CA GLY A 63 2.55 -1.00 6.14
C GLY A 63 1.46 -0.31 6.98
N PRO A 64 0.87 -0.97 7.99
CA PRO A 64 -0.18 -0.35 8.77
C PRO A 64 0.44 0.64 9.77
N GLY A 65 -0.29 1.69 10.11
CA GLY A 65 0.12 2.59 11.19
C GLY A 65 -0.01 1.96 12.58
N ARG A 66 0.11 2.80 13.62
CA ARG A 66 0.01 2.37 15.04
C ARG A 66 -1.25 1.55 15.29
N SER A 67 -1.13 0.58 16.21
CA SER A 67 -2.17 -0.41 16.55
C SER A 67 -2.48 -1.42 15.44
N GLY A 68 -1.86 -1.29 14.27
CA GLY A 68 -1.88 -2.31 13.21
C GLY A 68 -1.00 -3.51 13.55
N GLY A 69 -1.22 -4.62 12.87
CA GLY A 69 -0.35 -5.80 12.98
C GLY A 69 1.00 -5.61 12.27
N PRO A 70 1.98 -6.50 12.52
CA PRO A 70 3.33 -6.35 12.01
C PRO A 70 3.48 -6.77 10.53
N HIS A 71 2.39 -6.75 9.75
CA HIS A 71 2.36 -7.34 8.43
C HIS A 71 2.50 -6.28 7.34
N VAL A 72 3.47 -6.49 6.45
CA VAL A 72 3.58 -5.79 5.17
C VAL A 72 2.74 -6.55 4.15
N LYS A 73 1.97 -5.82 3.35
CA LYS A 73 1.16 -6.38 2.26
C LYS A 73 1.57 -5.77 0.94
N ILE A 74 1.52 -6.57 -0.12
CA ILE A 74 1.88 -6.20 -1.47
C ILE A 74 0.66 -6.47 -2.35
N PHE A 75 0.21 -5.45 -3.06
CA PHE A 75 -0.96 -5.49 -3.94
C PHE A 75 -0.55 -5.11 -5.36
N ASN A 76 -1.31 -5.60 -6.34
CA ASN A 76 -1.24 -5.02 -7.68
C ASN A 76 -2.05 -3.71 -7.73
N MET A 77 -2.02 -3.05 -8.89
CA MET A 77 -2.71 -1.76 -9.12
C MET A 77 -4.24 -1.84 -9.05
N SER A 78 -4.84 -3.02 -9.17
CA SER A 78 -6.30 -3.20 -8.98
C SER A 78 -6.69 -3.47 -7.52
N GLY A 79 -5.73 -3.56 -6.60
CA GLY A 79 -5.97 -3.83 -5.18
C GLY A 79 -6.07 -5.32 -4.83
N LYS A 80 -5.70 -6.22 -5.75
CA LYS A 80 -5.57 -7.65 -5.46
C LYS A 80 -4.32 -7.87 -4.63
N LEU A 81 -4.46 -8.52 -3.47
CA LEU A 81 -3.33 -8.94 -2.65
C LEU A 81 -2.50 -9.98 -3.42
N LEU A 82 -1.21 -9.70 -3.62
CA LEU A 82 -0.25 -10.60 -4.24
C LEU A 82 0.52 -11.38 -3.19
N SER A 83 0.99 -10.71 -2.13
CA SER A 83 1.79 -11.32 -1.08
C SER A 83 1.68 -10.54 0.23
N GLN A 84 2.06 -11.18 1.33
CA GLN A 84 2.19 -10.55 2.64
C GLN A 84 3.21 -11.30 3.51
N PHE A 85 3.86 -10.60 4.42
CA PHE A 85 4.77 -11.19 5.41
C PHE A 85 4.80 -10.36 6.69
N MET A 86 5.25 -10.97 7.80
CA MET A 86 5.48 -10.26 9.06
C MET A 86 6.86 -9.62 9.06
N ALA A 87 6.93 -8.30 9.17
CA ALA A 87 8.19 -7.56 9.26
C ALA A 87 8.78 -7.55 10.68
N TYR A 88 7.93 -7.79 11.69
CA TYR A 88 8.29 -7.84 13.10
C TYR A 88 7.56 -9.00 13.79
N GLN A 89 7.89 -9.24 15.06
CA GLN A 89 7.18 -10.21 15.90
C GLN A 89 5.67 -9.92 15.94
N SER A 90 4.87 -10.98 16.08
CA SER A 90 3.39 -10.94 16.03
C SER A 90 2.74 -9.92 17.00
N THR A 91 3.43 -9.64 18.11
CA THR A 91 3.02 -8.69 19.16
C THR A 91 3.33 -7.23 18.85
N PHE A 92 4.15 -6.93 17.83
CA PHE A 92 4.51 -5.56 17.49
C PHE A 92 3.30 -4.77 16.94
N LYS A 93 3.07 -3.58 17.50
CA LYS A 93 1.99 -2.63 17.15
C LYS A 93 2.47 -1.20 16.93
N GLY A 94 3.78 -1.01 16.74
CA GLY A 94 4.40 0.32 16.61
C GLY A 94 4.08 1.04 15.29
N GLY A 95 3.54 0.31 14.31
CA GLY A 95 3.34 0.78 12.94
C GLY A 95 4.56 0.51 12.07
N ILE A 96 4.35 0.38 10.77
CA ILE A 96 5.38 0.06 9.78
C ILE A 96 5.43 1.18 8.75
N LYS A 97 6.61 1.77 8.57
CA LYS A 97 6.91 2.64 7.43
C LYS A 97 7.57 1.80 6.35
N VAL A 98 7.15 2.00 5.10
CA VAL A 98 7.66 1.28 3.93
C VAL A 98 8.25 2.29 2.94
N SER A 99 9.32 1.88 2.27
CA SER A 99 9.93 2.57 1.14
C SER A 99 10.46 1.54 0.15
N SER A 100 10.31 1.81 -1.13
CA SER A 100 10.95 1.07 -2.21
C SER A 100 12.19 1.85 -2.68
N GLY A 101 13.27 1.14 -2.95
CA GLY A 101 14.46 1.68 -3.62
C GLY A 101 14.57 1.07 -5.00
N LYS A 102 15.10 1.83 -5.96
CA LYS A 102 15.42 1.38 -7.31
C LYS A 102 16.93 1.35 -7.48
#